data_AF-A0A7S9LNS8-F1
#
_entry.id   AF-A0A7S9LNS8-F1
#
_cell.length_a   1.000
_cell.length_b   1.000
_cell.length_c   1.000
_cell.angle_alpha   90.00
_cell.angle_beta   90.00
_cell.angle_gamma   90.00
#
_symmetry.space_group_name_H-M   'P 1'
#
loop_
_entity.id
_entity.type
_entity.pdbx_description
1 polymer ?
#
loop_
_entity_poly.entity_id
_entity_poly.type
_entity_poly.pdbx_seq_one_letter_code
_entity_poly.pdbx_strand_id
1 'polypeptide(L)'
;MTETPPTPDPYVRQTPMAALWALVALLVGIELLLQLGDSGYGGLSRRWVFLHGAFWNPLLNGTNPLFDLQPVTMFLTHALLHGGLFHVAMNATVILSIGKLVTDLSGPARTILLFIITAIAGGGAFALLGPQEPIPMVGASGAAFGFIAAWKRWEFDFLRATGRSIRPVATFVGGLTALNVVLHFAMGGMLAWEAHLGGAMAGWLVAPFLSRPYAGRF
;
A
#
# COMPACT_ATOMS: atom_id res chain seq x y z
N MET A 1 -36.65 -34.79 5.01
CA MET A 1 -36.41 -33.47 5.62
C MET A 1 -35.34 -32.79 4.79
N THR A 2 -35.72 -31.82 3.98
CA THR A 2 -34.78 -31.00 3.21
C THR A 2 -34.34 -29.86 4.12
N GLU A 3 -33.12 -29.93 4.67
CA GLU A 3 -32.55 -28.80 5.40
C GLU A 3 -32.44 -27.61 4.45
N THR A 4 -33.02 -26.49 4.87
CA THR A 4 -32.83 -25.21 4.19
C THR A 4 -31.39 -24.76 4.42
N PRO A 5 -30.68 -24.26 3.40
CA PRO A 5 -29.33 -23.75 3.58
C PRO A 5 -29.34 -22.62 4.63
N PRO A 6 -28.31 -22.50 5.48
CA PRO A 6 -28.22 -21.39 6.41
C PRO A 6 -28.29 -20.07 5.64
N THR A 7 -29.19 -19.18 6.07
CA THR A 7 -29.28 -17.83 5.52
C THR A 7 -27.92 -17.15 5.71
N PRO A 8 -27.37 -16.48 4.67
CA PRO A 8 -26.12 -15.75 4.81
C PRO A 8 -26.23 -14.78 5.97
N ASP A 9 -25.22 -14.76 6.84
CA ASP A 9 -25.18 -13.87 8.00
C ASP A 9 -25.36 -12.41 7.52
N PRO A 10 -26.46 -11.73 7.90
CA PRO A 10 -26.76 -10.37 7.44
C PRO A 10 -25.74 -9.33 7.92
N TYR A 11 -24.80 -9.71 8.80
CA TYR A 11 -23.79 -8.83 9.37
C TYR A 11 -22.46 -8.82 8.58
N VAL A 12 -22.23 -9.74 7.63
CA VAL A 12 -21.06 -9.67 6.74
C VAL A 12 -21.37 -8.76 5.57
N ARG A 13 -21.02 -7.47 5.66
CA ARG A 13 -21.06 -6.58 4.48
C ARG A 13 -20.09 -7.11 3.43
N GLN A 14 -20.62 -7.75 2.39
CA GLN A 14 -19.86 -8.09 1.20
C GLN A 14 -19.76 -6.85 0.31
N THR A 15 -18.86 -5.92 0.67
CA THR A 15 -18.65 -4.73 -0.15
C THR A 15 -17.96 -5.14 -1.47
N PRO A 16 -18.44 -4.66 -2.63
CA PRO A 16 -17.84 -4.99 -3.91
C PRO A 16 -16.35 -4.61 -3.98
N MET A 17 -15.54 -5.51 -4.53
CA MET A 17 -14.09 -5.34 -4.67
C MET A 17 -13.67 -4.65 -5.98
N ALA A 18 -14.62 -4.12 -6.76
CA ALA A 18 -14.36 -3.58 -8.09
C ALA A 18 -13.26 -2.51 -8.10
N ALA A 19 -13.23 -1.62 -7.10
CA ALA A 19 -12.19 -0.60 -6.97
C ALA A 19 -10.78 -1.18 -6.71
N LEU A 20 -10.69 -2.22 -5.87
CA LEU A 20 -9.42 -2.90 -5.59
C LEU A 20 -8.94 -3.70 -6.81
N TRP A 21 -9.84 -4.39 -7.50
CA TRP A 21 -9.53 -5.10 -8.73
C TRP A 21 -9.10 -4.15 -9.84
N ALA A 22 -9.75 -2.99 -10.00
CA ALA A 22 -9.34 -1.97 -10.95
C ALA A 22 -7.94 -1.42 -10.62
N LEU A 23 -7.67 -1.15 -9.34
CA LEU A 23 -6.34 -0.74 -8.89
C LEU A 23 -5.29 -1.80 -9.20
N VAL A 24 -5.50 -3.06 -8.81
CA VAL A 24 -4.54 -4.15 -9.07
C VAL A 24 -4.37 -4.41 -10.56
N ALA A 25 -5.45 -4.37 -11.34
CA ALA A 25 -5.38 -4.50 -12.80
C ALA A 25 -4.54 -3.40 -13.43
N LEU A 26 -4.63 -2.16 -12.93
CA LEU A 26 -3.77 -1.06 -13.35
C LEU A 26 -2.29 -1.35 -13.01
N LEU A 27 -1.99 -1.74 -11.77
CA LEU A 27 -0.61 -2.03 -11.33
C LEU A 27 0.01 -3.18 -12.15
N VAL A 28 -0.72 -4.28 -12.30
CA VAL A 28 -0.29 -5.45 -13.07
C VAL A 28 -0.19 -5.10 -14.56
N GLY A 29 -1.14 -4.36 -15.11
CA GLY A 29 -1.13 -3.93 -16.50
C GLY A 29 0.10 -3.08 -16.84
N ILE A 30 0.46 -2.14 -15.97
CA ILE A 30 1.70 -1.36 -16.12
C ILE A 30 2.91 -2.29 -16.13
N GLU A 31 3.07 -3.17 -15.14
CA GLU A 31 4.23 -4.08 -15.08
C GLU A 31 4.29 -5.02 -16.29
N LEU A 32 3.16 -5.55 -16.78
CA LEU A 32 3.11 -6.38 -17.98
C LEU A 32 3.55 -5.62 -19.23
N LEU A 33 3.15 -4.36 -19.39
CA LEU A 33 3.61 -3.52 -20.50
C LEU A 33 5.13 -3.27 -20.41
N LEU A 34 5.67 -3.09 -19.21
CA LEU A 34 7.12 -2.97 -19.01
C LEU A 34 7.84 -4.28 -19.35
N GLN A 35 7.31 -5.43 -18.98
CA GLN A 35 7.89 -6.74 -19.32
C GLN A 35 7.88 -7.01 -20.83
N LEU A 36 6.81 -6.62 -21.54
CA LEU A 36 6.77 -6.67 -23.00
C LEU A 36 7.87 -5.78 -23.60
N GLY A 37 8.01 -4.56 -23.08
CA GLY A 37 9.08 -3.62 -23.43
C GLY A 37 10.48 -4.20 -23.24
N ASP A 38 10.74 -4.78 -22.07
CA ASP A 38 12.01 -5.43 -21.71
C ASP A 38 12.30 -6.64 -22.63
N SER A 39 11.26 -7.30 -23.15
CA SER A 39 11.36 -8.40 -24.10
C SER A 39 11.52 -7.96 -25.57
N GLY A 40 11.58 -6.64 -25.82
CA GLY A 40 11.73 -6.06 -27.16
C GLY A 40 10.42 -5.79 -27.92
N TYR A 41 9.26 -5.97 -27.29
CA TYR A 41 7.94 -5.75 -27.87
C TYR A 41 7.27 -4.49 -27.29
N GLY A 42 6.37 -3.83 -28.03
CA GLY A 42 5.52 -2.76 -27.49
C GLY A 42 6.19 -1.38 -27.29
N GLY A 43 7.49 -1.23 -27.51
CA GLY A 43 8.19 0.07 -27.61
C GLY A 43 8.30 0.87 -26.30
N LEU A 44 7.73 0.41 -25.19
CA LEU A 44 7.78 1.10 -23.89
C LEU A 44 9.06 0.75 -23.13
N SER A 45 9.88 1.76 -22.82
CA SER A 45 11.12 1.55 -22.07
C SER A 45 10.89 1.64 -20.56
N ARG A 46 11.25 0.58 -19.80
CA ARG A 46 11.26 0.62 -18.32
C ARG A 46 12.09 1.76 -17.77
N ARG A 47 13.29 1.96 -18.33
CA ARG A 47 14.16 3.08 -17.94
C ARG A 47 13.45 4.41 -18.13
N TRP A 48 12.79 4.63 -19.27
CA TRP A 48 12.05 5.86 -19.52
C TRP A 48 10.91 6.05 -18.51
N VAL A 49 10.11 5.00 -18.25
CA VAL A 49 9.00 5.07 -17.29
C VAL A 49 9.49 5.36 -15.87
N PHE A 50 10.59 4.72 -15.45
CA PHE A 50 11.16 4.94 -14.12
C PHE A 50 11.73 6.34 -13.97
N LEU A 51 12.42 6.84 -15.00
CA LEU A 51 12.94 8.21 -15.02
C LEU A 51 11.83 9.25 -14.82
N HIS A 52 10.61 9.00 -15.28
CA HIS A 52 9.51 9.97 -15.18
C HIS A 52 8.58 9.74 -13.98
N GLY A 53 8.38 8.48 -13.57
CA GLY A 53 7.33 8.13 -12.61
C GLY A 53 7.80 7.57 -11.27
N ALA A 54 9.07 7.18 -11.12
CA ALA A 54 9.58 6.67 -9.84
C ALA A 54 9.89 7.82 -8.86
N PHE A 55 10.07 7.49 -7.58
CA PHE A 55 10.45 8.47 -6.57
C PHE A 55 11.97 8.68 -6.59
N TRP A 56 12.42 9.89 -6.93
CA TRP A 56 13.83 10.25 -7.01
C TRP A 56 14.18 11.29 -5.96
N ASN A 57 14.80 10.87 -4.86
CA ASN A 57 15.25 11.78 -3.80
C ASN A 57 16.11 12.95 -4.30
N PRO A 58 17.03 12.76 -5.27
CA PRO A 58 17.83 13.87 -5.80
C PRO A 58 17.02 15.03 -6.39
N LEU A 59 15.78 14.80 -6.85
CA LEU A 59 14.91 15.88 -7.37
C LEU A 59 14.46 16.87 -6.29
N LEU A 60 14.52 16.47 -5.01
CA LEU A 60 14.26 17.37 -3.89
C LEU A 60 15.51 18.15 -3.45
N ASN A 61 16.68 17.78 -3.97
CA ASN A 61 17.99 18.27 -3.53
C ASN A 61 18.79 18.94 -4.66
N GLY A 62 18.09 19.54 -5.64
CA GLY A 62 18.71 20.39 -6.66
C GLY A 62 18.99 19.71 -8.01
N THR A 63 18.65 18.42 -8.19
CA THR A 63 18.65 17.81 -9.53
C THR A 63 17.51 18.38 -10.36
N ASN A 64 17.80 18.78 -11.60
CA ASN A 64 16.79 19.29 -12.52
C ASN A 64 15.75 18.21 -12.86
N PRO A 65 14.45 18.51 -12.75
CA PRO A 65 13.41 17.59 -13.18
C PRO A 65 13.34 17.51 -14.72
N LEU A 66 12.79 16.40 -15.21
CA LEU A 66 12.48 16.19 -16.63
C LEU A 66 11.24 16.99 -17.07
N PHE A 67 10.36 17.33 -16.12
CA PHE A 67 9.19 18.19 -16.31
C PHE A 67 8.81 18.85 -14.97
N ASP A 68 8.24 20.04 -15.02
CA ASP A 68 8.06 20.93 -13.85
C ASP A 68 7.36 20.26 -12.65
N LEU A 69 6.34 19.43 -12.92
CA LEU A 69 5.56 18.77 -11.87
C LEU A 69 6.20 17.49 -11.32
N GLN A 70 7.32 17.03 -11.86
CA GLN A 70 7.94 15.75 -11.48
C GLN A 70 8.22 15.62 -9.97
N PRO A 71 8.80 16.63 -9.30
CA PRO A 71 9.08 16.54 -7.86
C PRO A 71 7.80 16.41 -7.01
N VAL A 72 6.64 16.77 -7.56
CA VAL A 72 5.33 16.67 -6.90
C VAL A 72 4.64 15.37 -7.26
N THR A 73 4.56 15.02 -8.56
CA THR A 73 3.86 13.83 -9.02
C THR A 73 4.50 12.54 -8.53
N MET A 74 5.83 12.56 -8.34
CA MET A 74 6.57 11.38 -7.87
C MET A 74 6.13 10.87 -6.50
N PHE A 75 5.47 11.69 -5.67
CA PHE A 75 4.89 11.27 -4.38
C PHE A 75 3.72 10.29 -4.51
N LEU A 76 3.10 10.21 -5.69
CA LEU A 76 2.03 9.26 -5.97
C LEU A 76 2.38 8.27 -7.07
N THR A 77 3.03 8.71 -8.15
CA THR A 77 3.30 7.85 -9.32
C THR A 77 4.22 6.68 -8.99
N HIS A 78 5.12 6.82 -8.01
CA HIS A 78 6.02 5.75 -7.58
C HIS A 78 5.26 4.49 -7.12
N ALA A 79 4.09 4.67 -6.50
CA ALA A 79 3.26 3.58 -5.99
C ALA A 79 2.60 2.77 -7.12
N LEU A 80 2.59 3.28 -8.35
CA LEU A 80 2.05 2.59 -9.52
C LEU A 80 3.09 1.71 -10.24
N LEU A 81 4.37 1.99 -10.02
CA LEU A 81 5.48 1.32 -10.68
C LEU A 81 5.99 0.16 -9.84
N HIS A 82 6.48 -0.90 -10.48
CA HIS A 82 7.06 -2.06 -9.83
C HIS A 82 8.34 -2.49 -10.53
N GLY A 83 9.21 -3.19 -9.79
CA GLY A 83 10.50 -3.68 -10.28
C GLY A 83 10.46 -5.10 -10.85
N GLY A 84 9.28 -5.62 -11.18
CA GLY A 84 9.12 -7.02 -11.60
C GLY A 84 7.77 -7.64 -11.21
N LEU A 85 7.46 -8.77 -11.84
CA LEU A 85 6.21 -9.52 -11.61
C LEU A 85 6.05 -9.99 -10.16
N PHE A 86 7.12 -10.48 -9.54
CA PHE A 86 7.07 -10.89 -8.14
C PHE A 86 6.75 -9.71 -7.22
N HIS A 87 7.35 -8.54 -7.48
CA HIS A 87 7.13 -7.35 -6.66
C HIS A 87 5.66 -6.87 -6.74
N VAL A 88 5.06 -6.80 -7.94
CA VAL A 88 3.64 -6.44 -8.07
C VAL A 88 2.72 -7.50 -7.50
N ALA A 89 3.04 -8.79 -7.63
CA ALA A 89 2.23 -9.88 -7.07
C ALA A 89 2.15 -9.84 -5.54
N MET A 90 3.26 -9.54 -4.86
CA MET A 90 3.29 -9.38 -3.40
C MET A 90 2.41 -8.20 -2.95
N ASN A 91 2.51 -7.07 -3.64
CA ASN A 91 1.68 -5.89 -3.35
C ASN A 91 0.19 -6.15 -3.64
N ALA A 92 -0.13 -6.76 -4.79
CA ALA A 92 -1.49 -7.13 -5.16
C ALA A 92 -2.13 -8.06 -4.13
N THR A 93 -1.36 -9.00 -3.59
CA THR A 93 -1.83 -9.92 -2.53
C THR A 93 -2.27 -9.14 -1.29
N VAL A 94 -1.47 -8.18 -0.81
CA VAL A 94 -1.83 -7.36 0.36
C VAL A 94 -3.00 -6.43 0.04
N ILE A 95 -2.98 -5.78 -1.14
CA ILE A 95 -4.04 -4.86 -1.56
C ILE A 95 -5.39 -5.58 -1.67
N LEU A 96 -5.45 -6.79 -2.24
CA LEU A 96 -6.70 -7.54 -2.37
C LEU A 96 -7.16 -8.11 -1.03
N SER A 97 -6.25 -8.72 -0.26
CA SER A 97 -6.60 -9.37 1.01
C SER A 97 -6.94 -8.35 2.10
N ILE A 98 -5.99 -7.47 2.46
CA ILE A 98 -6.19 -6.47 3.50
C ILE A 98 -7.08 -5.34 3.01
N GLY A 99 -6.97 -4.94 1.74
CA GLY A 99 -7.86 -3.92 1.19
C GLY A 99 -9.32 -4.36 1.20
N LYS A 100 -9.65 -5.67 1.12
CA LYS A 100 -11.03 -6.15 1.33
C LYS A 100 -11.53 -5.82 2.74
N LEU A 101 -10.74 -6.14 3.77
CA LEU A 101 -11.07 -5.81 5.16
C LEU A 101 -11.27 -4.30 5.34
N VAL A 102 -10.36 -3.50 4.77
CA VAL A 102 -10.46 -2.04 4.79
C VAL A 102 -11.72 -1.54 4.07
N THR A 103 -12.07 -2.15 2.94
CA THR A 103 -13.24 -1.79 2.13
C THR A 103 -14.54 -2.14 2.81
N ASP A 104 -14.60 -3.23 3.56
CA ASP A 104 -15.80 -3.57 4.33
C ASP A 104 -16.05 -2.55 5.44
N LEU A 105 -14.98 -2.09 6.10
CA LEU A 105 -15.05 -1.17 7.24
C LEU A 105 -15.23 0.30 6.85
N SER A 106 -14.67 0.73 5.71
CA SER A 106 -14.66 2.13 5.28
C SER A 106 -15.46 2.40 4.00
N GLY A 107 -15.67 1.38 3.16
CA GLY A 107 -16.24 1.52 1.82
C GLY A 107 -15.21 1.80 0.73
N PRO A 108 -15.54 1.52 -0.54
CA PRO A 108 -14.57 1.46 -1.63
C PRO A 108 -13.89 2.81 -1.90
N ALA A 109 -14.64 3.90 -1.89
CA ALA A 109 -14.08 5.24 -2.12
C ALA A 109 -13.05 5.63 -1.05
N ARG A 110 -13.32 5.32 0.22
CA ARG A 110 -12.42 5.62 1.33
C ARG A 110 -11.19 4.70 1.32
N THR A 111 -11.31 3.47 0.85
CA THR A 111 -10.15 2.59 0.62
C THR A 111 -9.20 3.16 -0.43
N ILE A 112 -9.73 3.66 -1.55
CA ILE A 112 -8.88 4.30 -2.59
C ILE A 112 -8.27 5.60 -2.08
N LEU A 113 -9.05 6.42 -1.34
CA LEU A 113 -8.50 7.61 -0.69
C LEU A 113 -7.38 7.25 0.29
N LEU A 114 -7.56 6.21 1.10
CA LEU A 114 -6.54 5.72 2.02
C LEU A 114 -5.27 5.30 1.26
N PHE A 115 -5.40 4.57 0.14
CA PHE A 115 -4.27 4.19 -0.70
C PHE A 115 -3.45 5.41 -1.16
N ILE A 116 -4.14 6.45 -1.63
CA ILE A 116 -3.49 7.68 -2.11
C ILE A 116 -2.76 8.39 -0.96
N ILE A 117 -3.43 8.57 0.18
CA ILE A 117 -2.84 9.24 1.35
C ILE A 117 -1.60 8.50 1.84
N THR A 118 -1.67 7.17 1.95
CA THR A 118 -0.58 6.36 2.49
C THR A 118 0.56 6.19 1.49
N ALA A 119 0.29 6.19 0.17
CA ALA A 119 1.32 6.29 -0.88
C ALA A 119 2.10 7.60 -0.78
N ILE A 120 1.40 8.73 -0.63
CA ILE A 120 2.01 10.07 -0.49
C ILE A 120 2.82 10.15 0.80
N ALA A 121 2.26 9.68 1.92
CA ALA A 121 2.97 9.67 3.20
C ALA A 121 4.21 8.75 3.19
N GLY A 122 4.12 7.60 2.50
CA GLY A 122 5.28 6.74 2.25
C GLY A 122 6.37 7.46 1.45
N GLY A 123 5.99 8.15 0.37
CA GLY A 123 6.89 9.03 -0.38
C GLY A 123 7.52 10.12 0.50
N GLY A 124 6.74 10.74 1.38
CA GLY A 124 7.23 11.74 2.35
C GLY A 124 8.23 11.19 3.35
N ALA A 125 7.99 10.01 3.92
CA ALA A 125 8.95 9.39 4.82
C ALA A 125 10.24 8.97 4.09
N PHE A 126 10.13 8.44 2.87
CA PHE A 126 11.30 8.16 2.03
C PHE A 126 12.07 9.43 1.66
N ALA A 127 11.38 10.55 1.43
CA ALA A 127 11.99 11.85 1.20
C ALA A 127 12.90 12.29 2.35
N LEU A 128 12.44 12.06 3.57
CA LEU A 128 13.08 12.55 4.80
C LEU A 128 14.17 11.60 5.32
N LEU A 129 13.97 10.29 5.18
CA LEU A 129 14.77 9.26 5.84
C LEU A 129 15.53 8.37 4.86
N GLY A 130 15.13 8.37 3.59
CA GLY A 130 15.67 7.48 2.58
C GLY A 130 17.06 7.88 2.09
N PRO A 131 17.75 6.96 1.39
CA PRO A 131 19.06 7.24 0.82
C PRO A 131 19.00 8.39 -0.20
N GLN A 132 20.10 9.13 -0.29
CA GLN A 132 20.28 10.22 -1.26
C GLN A 132 20.93 9.76 -2.56
N GLU A 133 21.29 8.48 -2.63
CA GLU A 133 21.83 7.85 -3.82
C GLU A 133 20.82 7.89 -4.99
N PRO A 134 21.29 7.86 -6.25
CA PRO A 134 20.44 7.89 -7.43
C PRO A 134 19.78 6.52 -7.70
N ILE A 135 19.21 5.92 -6.66
CA ILE A 135 18.44 4.68 -6.72
C ILE A 135 16.97 5.06 -6.46
N PRO A 136 16.08 4.92 -7.46
CA PRO A 136 14.70 5.33 -7.29
C PRO A 136 13.92 4.33 -6.43
N MET A 137 12.94 4.84 -5.70
CA MET A 137 11.93 4.01 -5.05
C MET A 137 10.71 3.82 -5.98
N VAL A 138 10.21 2.59 -6.03
CA VAL A 138 8.96 2.20 -6.69
C VAL A 138 8.23 1.18 -5.83
N GLY A 139 6.90 1.12 -5.98
CA GLY A 139 6.08 0.05 -5.42
C GLY A 139 4.94 0.55 -4.55
N ALA A 140 3.83 -0.17 -4.57
CA ALA A 140 2.64 0.14 -3.79
C ALA A 140 2.78 -0.19 -2.28
N SER A 141 3.96 -0.63 -1.82
CA SER A 141 4.12 -1.23 -0.50
C SER A 141 3.92 -0.23 0.63
N GLY A 142 4.32 1.03 0.48
CA GLY A 142 3.97 2.08 1.44
C GLY A 142 2.46 2.17 1.66
N ALA A 143 1.67 2.13 0.57
CA ALA A 143 0.22 2.15 0.68
C ALA A 143 -0.34 0.87 1.31
N ALA A 144 0.23 -0.28 0.97
CA ALA A 144 -0.14 -1.58 1.54
C ALA A 144 0.11 -1.63 3.06
N PHE A 145 1.22 -1.09 3.55
CA PHE A 145 1.49 -0.93 4.98
C PHE A 145 0.50 0.02 5.65
N GLY A 146 0.05 1.06 4.93
CA GLY A 146 -1.04 1.92 5.37
C GLY A 146 -2.37 1.18 5.54
N PHE A 147 -2.72 0.25 4.64
CA PHE A 147 -3.91 -0.60 4.80
C PHE A 147 -3.79 -1.51 6.03
N ILE A 148 -2.62 -2.15 6.21
CA ILE A 148 -2.35 -3.00 7.37
C ILE A 148 -2.49 -2.18 8.67
N ALA A 149 -1.90 -0.99 8.73
CA ALA A 149 -1.95 -0.14 9.90
C ALA A 149 -3.37 0.39 10.19
N ALA A 150 -4.13 0.75 9.15
CA ALA A 150 -5.52 1.15 9.32
C ALA A 150 -6.39 0.02 9.86
N TRP A 151 -6.24 -1.20 9.32
CA TRP A 151 -6.91 -2.39 9.83
C TRP A 151 -6.56 -2.66 11.30
N LYS A 152 -5.28 -2.63 11.64
CA LYS A 152 -4.81 -2.85 13.02
C LYS A 152 -5.24 -1.73 13.97
N ARG A 153 -5.38 -0.49 13.47
CA ARG A 153 -5.93 0.61 14.25
C ARG A 153 -7.37 0.37 14.65
N TRP A 154 -8.23 -0.06 13.72
CA TRP A 154 -9.62 -0.37 14.05
C TRP A 154 -9.74 -1.58 14.99
N GLU A 155 -8.90 -2.60 14.83
CA GLU A 155 -8.82 -3.70 15.78
C GLU A 155 -8.39 -3.21 17.18
N PHE A 156 -7.38 -2.34 17.26
CA PHE A 156 -6.93 -1.72 18.50
C PHE A 156 -8.06 -0.94 19.19
N ASP A 157 -8.77 -0.08 18.44
CA ASP A 157 -9.87 0.72 18.98
C ASP A 157 -11.00 -0.17 19.53
N PHE A 158 -11.34 -1.26 18.81
CA PHE A 158 -12.32 -2.25 19.26
C PHE A 158 -11.90 -2.98 20.54
N LEU A 159 -10.65 -3.47 20.60
CA LEU A 159 -10.13 -4.17 21.78
C LEU A 159 -10.12 -3.25 22.99
N ARG A 160 -9.69 -1.99 22.82
CA ARG A 160 -9.72 -0.96 23.86
C ARG A 160 -11.14 -0.68 24.35
N ALA A 161 -12.09 -0.48 23.44
CA ALA A 161 -13.48 -0.18 23.77
C ALA A 161 -14.19 -1.33 24.50
N THR A 162 -13.76 -2.58 24.27
CA THR A 162 -14.33 -3.79 24.88
C THR A 162 -13.53 -4.29 26.10
N GLY A 163 -12.51 -3.55 26.55
CA GLY A 163 -11.66 -3.94 27.68
C GLY A 163 -10.80 -5.19 27.41
N ARG A 164 -10.64 -5.60 26.14
CA ARG A 164 -9.84 -6.76 25.74
C ARG A 164 -8.36 -6.37 25.61
N SER A 165 -7.47 -7.35 25.77
CA SER A 165 -6.03 -7.14 25.63
C SER A 165 -5.65 -6.73 24.19
N ILE A 166 -4.84 -5.68 24.07
CA ILE A 166 -4.26 -5.22 22.79
C ILE A 166 -3.02 -6.04 22.36
N ARG A 167 -2.63 -7.05 23.16
CA ARG A 167 -1.45 -7.88 22.89
C ARG A 167 -1.42 -8.46 21.46
N PRO A 168 -2.54 -8.94 20.86
CA PRO A 168 -2.51 -9.43 19.48
C PRO A 168 -2.07 -8.36 18.47
N VAL A 169 -2.56 -7.13 18.61
CA VAL A 169 -2.15 -6.00 17.76
C VAL A 169 -0.67 -5.68 17.96
N ALA A 170 -0.23 -5.59 19.21
CA ALA A 170 1.18 -5.31 19.54
C ALA A 170 2.13 -6.40 19.02
N THR A 171 1.78 -7.67 19.18
CA THR A 171 2.55 -8.81 18.67
C THR A 171 2.61 -8.80 17.15
N PHE A 172 1.49 -8.51 16.47
CA PHE A 172 1.46 -8.41 15.02
C PHE A 172 2.37 -7.27 14.50
N VAL A 173 2.23 -6.05 15.06
CA VAL A 173 3.03 -4.89 14.65
C VAL A 173 4.51 -5.12 14.94
N GLY A 174 4.85 -5.68 16.11
CA GLY A 174 6.22 -6.04 16.47
C GLY A 174 6.81 -7.10 15.53
N GLY A 175 6.05 -8.14 15.21
CA GLY A 175 6.48 -9.19 14.28
C GLY A 175 6.70 -8.66 12.86
N LEU A 176 5.78 -7.82 12.36
CA LEU A 176 5.92 -7.17 11.07
C LEU A 176 7.15 -6.25 11.02
N THR A 177 7.40 -5.50 12.09
CA THR A 177 8.59 -4.64 12.21
C THR A 177 9.87 -5.47 12.16
N ALA A 178 9.94 -6.55 12.95
CA ALA A 178 11.09 -7.47 12.93
C ALA A 178 11.32 -8.08 11.53
N LEU A 179 10.24 -8.48 10.85
CA LEU A 179 10.31 -8.99 9.48
C LEU A 179 10.88 -7.94 8.51
N ASN A 180 10.49 -6.67 8.62
CA ASN A 180 11.03 -5.60 7.77
C ASN A 180 12.52 -5.39 7.99
N VAL A 181 12.97 -5.42 9.24
CA VAL A 181 14.39 -5.33 9.58
C VAL A 181 15.15 -6.49 8.93
N VAL A 182 14.68 -7.73 9.10
CA VAL A 182 15.29 -8.92 8.50
C VAL A 182 15.34 -8.81 6.97
N LEU A 183 14.23 -8.41 6.33
CA LEU A 183 14.16 -8.27 4.88
C LEU A 183 15.06 -7.15 4.36
N HIS A 184 15.19 -6.03 5.08
CA HIS A 184 16.09 -4.96 4.69
C HIS A 184 17.54 -5.44 4.58
N PHE A 185 18.03 -6.18 5.59
CA PHE A 185 19.37 -6.75 5.54
C PHE A 185 19.49 -7.88 4.52
N ALA A 186 18.50 -8.77 4.42
CA ALA A 186 18.50 -9.87 3.46
C ALA A 186 18.50 -9.39 2.00
N MET A 187 17.95 -8.21 1.73
CA MET A 187 17.90 -7.58 0.42
C MET A 187 19.03 -6.57 0.18
N GLY A 188 20.09 -6.58 1.02
CA GLY A 188 21.23 -5.70 0.85
C GLY A 188 20.90 -4.21 0.95
N GLY A 189 19.91 -3.85 1.77
CA GLY A 189 19.47 -2.46 1.96
C GLY A 189 18.45 -1.94 0.95
N MET A 190 18.06 -2.75 -0.03
CA MET A 190 17.14 -2.34 -1.12
C MET A 190 15.66 -2.23 -0.70
N LEU A 191 15.32 -2.59 0.55
CA LEU A 191 13.96 -2.44 1.07
C LEU A 191 13.74 -1.00 1.52
N ALA A 192 12.81 -0.30 0.87
CA ALA A 192 12.36 1.06 1.23
C ALA A 192 11.47 1.04 2.50
N TRP A 193 12.06 0.67 3.63
CA TRP A 193 11.38 0.57 4.92
C TRP A 193 10.84 1.93 5.40
N GLU A 194 11.44 3.03 4.95
CA GLU A 194 10.99 4.40 5.22
C GLU A 194 9.58 4.62 4.68
N ALA A 195 9.31 4.15 3.46
CA ALA A 195 7.99 4.23 2.86
C ALA A 195 6.97 3.34 3.58
N HIS A 196 7.40 2.17 4.06
CA HIS A 196 6.55 1.31 4.89
C HIS A 196 6.17 2.00 6.20
N LEU A 197 7.13 2.65 6.86
CA LEU A 197 6.91 3.41 8.09
C LEU A 197 5.95 4.59 7.84
N GLY A 198 6.22 5.43 6.83
CA GLY A 198 5.39 6.59 6.51
C GLY A 198 3.95 6.21 6.16
N GLY A 199 3.79 5.18 5.34
CA GLY A 199 2.48 4.62 4.99
C GLY A 199 1.74 4.07 6.20
N ALA A 200 2.41 3.28 7.06
CA ALA A 200 1.83 2.74 8.28
C ALA A 200 1.41 3.85 9.26
N MET A 201 2.25 4.87 9.48
CA MET A 201 1.92 6.00 10.34
C MET A 201 0.69 6.75 9.84
N ALA A 202 0.63 7.10 8.56
CA ALA A 202 -0.54 7.74 7.97
C ALA A 202 -1.80 6.87 8.09
N GLY A 203 -1.69 5.58 7.79
CA GLY A 203 -2.80 4.64 7.91
C GLY A 203 -3.36 4.57 9.33
N TRP A 204 -2.48 4.49 10.33
CA TRP A 204 -2.86 4.47 11.75
C TRP A 204 -3.54 5.76 12.22
N LEU A 205 -3.08 6.92 11.71
CA LEU A 205 -3.60 8.23 12.10
C LEU A 205 -4.92 8.56 11.42
N VAL A 206 -5.08 8.17 10.15
CA VAL A 206 -6.25 8.53 9.33
C VAL A 206 -7.41 7.56 9.52
N ALA A 207 -7.15 6.29 9.86
CA ALA A 207 -8.18 5.26 10.01
C ALA A 207 -9.40 5.65 10.87
N PRO A 208 -9.27 6.33 12.04
CA PRO A 208 -10.42 6.73 12.85
C PRO A 208 -11.44 7.63 12.12
N PHE A 209 -11.01 8.35 11.08
CA PHE A 209 -11.85 9.27 10.30
C PHE A 209 -12.52 8.60 9.09
N LEU A 210 -12.11 7.37 8.75
CA LEU A 210 -12.57 6.68 7.55
C LEU A 210 -13.61 5.58 7.83
N SER A 211 -13.76 5.16 9.08
CA SER A 211 -14.71 4.11 9.46
C SER A 211 -16.16 4.50 9.15
N ARG A 212 -16.96 3.50 8.77
CA ARG A 212 -18.42 3.64 8.75
C ARG A 212 -18.96 3.50 10.18
N PRO A 213 -20.11 4.14 10.50
CA PRO A 213 -20.80 3.90 11.77
C PRO A 213 -20.99 2.39 12.00
N TYR A 214 -20.57 1.94 13.18
CA TYR A 214 -20.34 0.54 13.53
C TYR A 214 -21.62 -0.31 13.41
N ALA A 215 -21.54 -1.44 12.68
CA ALA A 215 -22.53 -2.51 12.74
C ALA A 215 -21.80 -3.83 13.06
N GLY A 216 -21.49 -4.04 14.34
CA GLY A 216 -21.24 -5.38 14.90
C GLY A 216 -20.03 -6.19 14.38
N ARG A 217 -18.84 -5.88 14.93
CA ARG A 217 -17.68 -6.76 15.22
C ARG A 217 -16.78 -7.33 14.09
N PHE A 218 -15.49 -7.37 14.47
CA PHE A 218 -14.41 -8.23 13.98
C PHE A 218 -14.45 -9.60 14.66
#